data_AF-A0A914AD98-F1
#
_entry.id   AF-A0A914AD98-F1
#
_cell.length_a   1.000
_cell.length_b   1.000
_cell.length_c   1.000
_cell.angle_alpha   90.00
_cell.angle_beta   90.00
_cell.angle_gamma   90.00
#
_symmetry.space_group_name_H-M   'P 1'
#
loop_
_entity.id
_entity.type
_entity.pdbx_description
1 polymer ?
#
loop_
_entity_poly.entity_id
_entity_poly.type
_entity_poly.pdbx_seq_one_letter_code
_entity_poly.pdbx_strand_id
1 'polypeptide(L)'
;MVLRAIARALTRKKNITEETQRESHLRKYLSTLDLVLLGVGNTLGAGVYVVTGVLGKLTAGPAMIISFLIAAIVATLSALCYAEFGARVPKAGSAYVYTYICMGEAWAFLVGWSVFLQNAIGAGSVARSASAYIDDLAGNRIEAYMLSTLPMESGILAKYPDFIALAMCLALSVALAFGARMSSNVNNVFTAVNLFIIIYVIVCGLFRLDASYWHIPADQLPKGPCKVLPGNQTSEEQCESYGTGGFMPYGLSGVMVGAAMGFYGFIGFDVISTAAEEAHDPQRSIPLSTMATVFFVFLSFFCVSIVLTMMCPYYLLDERAPLPEAFGRIGWTVAKYVVTVGGIVGLMTSLIGCIFALPRFIYSMASDGLLFECLATVSERFKMPVNACVFCGVVAALNFIGISSVIVFASDCLLNKEPWALAVTSLMSALIVILLIVIARQPQSNAVLAFKVPMVPLIPATSLFINIYLLVQIDRLTWVRYLTCMCVGVVIYLAYGVWNSKQRGMDPMTRRHKKLVTSARNGEKAQELEQSGKLGRLDENGAPATHALSSAFDMSPVL
;
A
#
# COMPACT_ATOMS: atom_id res chain seq x y z
N MET A 1 -16.62 -16.75 -27.68
CA MET A 1 -15.20 -17.13 -27.47
C MET A 1 -14.50 -16.24 -26.42
N VAL A 2 -14.69 -14.92 -26.46
CA VAL A 2 -14.10 -13.93 -25.52
C VAL A 2 -14.49 -14.17 -24.06
N LEU A 3 -15.77 -14.38 -23.73
CA LEU A 3 -16.20 -14.65 -22.34
C LEU A 3 -15.53 -15.90 -21.73
N ARG A 4 -15.34 -16.97 -22.51
CA ARG A 4 -14.63 -18.18 -22.06
C ARG A 4 -13.11 -17.97 -21.91
N ALA A 5 -12.55 -16.98 -22.62
CA ALA A 5 -11.14 -16.59 -22.47
C ALA A 5 -10.96 -15.73 -21.20
N ILE A 6 -11.89 -14.82 -20.93
CA ILE A 6 -11.92 -14.02 -19.70
C ILE A 6 -12.14 -14.92 -18.48
N ALA A 7 -13.13 -15.83 -18.50
CA ALA A 7 -13.40 -16.75 -17.40
C ALA A 7 -12.18 -17.65 -17.06
N ARG A 8 -11.40 -18.04 -18.08
CA ARG A 8 -10.15 -18.77 -17.86
C ARG A 8 -9.04 -17.87 -17.34
N ALA A 9 -8.90 -16.65 -17.87
CA ALA A 9 -7.94 -15.67 -17.34
C ALA A 9 -8.15 -15.40 -15.83
N LEU A 10 -9.41 -15.33 -15.39
CA LEU A 10 -9.78 -15.13 -13.97
C LEU A 10 -9.26 -16.23 -13.03
N THR A 11 -8.96 -17.44 -13.53
CA THR A 11 -8.62 -18.61 -12.71
C THR A 11 -7.19 -19.14 -12.92
N ARG A 12 -6.38 -18.50 -13.78
CA ARG A 12 -4.98 -18.91 -14.02
C ARG A 12 -4.13 -18.67 -12.78
N LYS A 13 -3.43 -19.70 -12.30
CA LYS A 13 -2.53 -19.60 -11.14
C LYS A 13 -1.06 -19.66 -11.55
N LYS A 14 -0.21 -19.03 -10.75
CA LYS A 14 1.24 -19.08 -10.93
C LYS A 14 1.82 -20.30 -10.23
N ASN A 15 2.28 -21.28 -11.01
CA ASN A 15 3.04 -22.42 -10.48
C ASN A 15 4.49 -21.98 -10.27
N ILE A 16 4.95 -22.05 -9.03
CA ILE A 16 6.34 -21.79 -8.69
C ILE A 16 7.02 -23.15 -8.51
N THR A 17 7.88 -23.52 -9.47
CA THR A 17 8.77 -24.69 -9.36
C THR A 17 9.99 -24.33 -8.49
N GLU A 18 10.60 -25.30 -7.81
CA GLU A 18 11.81 -25.08 -6.98
C GLU A 18 12.96 -24.41 -7.76
N GLU A 19 13.11 -24.70 -9.06
CA GLU A 19 14.09 -24.03 -9.93
C GLU A 19 13.83 -22.53 -10.05
N THR A 20 12.55 -22.15 -10.23
CA THR A 20 12.15 -20.74 -10.31
C THR A 20 12.29 -20.04 -8.95
N GLN A 21 12.33 -20.76 -7.82
CA GLN A 21 12.63 -20.18 -6.50
C GLN A 21 14.13 -19.89 -6.31
N ARG A 22 15.01 -20.63 -7.00
CA ARG A 22 16.47 -20.44 -6.91
C ARG A 22 17.00 -19.34 -7.83
N GLU A 23 16.34 -19.05 -8.94
CA GLU A 23 16.67 -17.94 -9.84
C GLU A 23 16.25 -16.58 -9.24
N SER A 24 17.09 -16.03 -8.35
CA SER A 24 17.01 -14.62 -7.95
C SER A 24 18.07 -13.83 -8.71
N HIS A 25 17.64 -12.82 -9.48
CA HIS A 25 18.55 -11.85 -10.12
C HIS A 25 19.08 -10.80 -9.12
N LEU A 26 18.56 -10.77 -7.90
CA LEU A 26 18.90 -9.79 -6.86
C LEU A 26 19.98 -10.34 -5.92
N ARG A 27 20.88 -9.45 -5.49
CA ARG A 27 21.93 -9.81 -4.54
C ARG A 27 21.34 -9.89 -3.13
N LYS A 28 21.67 -10.94 -2.38
CA LYS A 28 21.32 -11.05 -0.95
C LYS A 28 22.31 -10.25 -0.10
N TYR A 29 21.83 -9.28 0.66
CA TYR A 29 22.66 -8.45 1.54
C TYR A 29 21.92 -7.87 2.76
N LEU A 30 20.59 -8.00 2.85
CA LEU A 30 19.84 -7.53 4.02
C LEU A 30 19.92 -8.55 5.17
N SER A 31 20.32 -8.05 6.35
CA SER A 31 20.21 -8.77 7.61
C SER A 31 18.80 -8.64 8.21
N THR A 32 18.51 -9.44 9.23
CA THR A 32 17.25 -9.32 10.00
C THR A 32 17.09 -7.94 10.63
N LEU A 33 18.18 -7.31 11.10
CA LEU A 33 18.13 -5.96 11.67
C LEU A 33 17.80 -4.92 10.61
N ASP A 34 18.37 -5.05 9.41
CA ASP A 34 18.06 -4.15 8.29
C ASP A 34 16.59 -4.26 7.90
N LEU A 35 16.02 -5.46 7.93
CA LEU A 35 14.59 -5.68 7.67
C LEU A 35 13.70 -5.07 8.75
N VAL A 36 14.07 -5.19 10.03
CA VAL A 36 13.35 -4.54 11.14
C VAL A 36 13.39 -3.03 10.98
N LEU A 37 14.56 -2.45 10.75
CA LEU A 37 14.72 -1.01 10.56
C LEU A 37 13.97 -0.53 9.31
N LEU A 38 14.00 -1.29 8.22
CA LEU A 38 13.22 -0.98 7.03
C LEU A 38 11.71 -0.97 7.32
N GLY A 39 11.20 -1.97 8.03
CA GLY A 39 9.78 -2.03 8.41
C GLY A 39 9.38 -0.93 9.38
N VAL A 40 10.20 -0.68 10.42
CA VAL A 40 9.96 0.34 11.43
C VAL A 40 10.03 1.74 10.82
N GLY A 41 11.03 2.02 9.99
CA GLY A 41 11.19 3.30 9.30
C GLY A 41 10.06 3.60 8.31
N ASN A 42 9.57 2.58 7.61
CA ASN A 42 8.42 2.73 6.71
C ASN A 42 7.12 3.02 7.47
N THR A 43 6.91 2.33 8.60
CA THR A 43 5.67 2.38 9.38
C THR A 43 5.60 3.61 10.32
N LEU A 44 6.71 3.99 10.95
CA LEU A 44 6.82 5.17 11.83
C LEU A 44 6.99 6.46 11.03
N GLY A 45 5.97 6.80 10.26
CA GLY A 45 5.90 8.03 9.45
C GLY A 45 4.77 8.95 9.89
N ALA A 46 3.96 9.38 8.92
CA ALA A 46 2.83 10.29 9.12
C ALA A 46 1.83 9.81 10.18
N GLY A 47 1.75 8.50 10.42
CA GLY A 47 0.96 7.92 11.49
C GLY A 47 1.28 8.52 12.88
N VAL A 48 2.54 8.43 13.33
CA VAL A 48 2.91 8.92 14.68
C VAL A 48 2.95 10.45 14.72
N TYR A 49 3.45 11.08 13.65
CA TYR A 49 3.75 12.50 13.63
C TYR A 49 2.55 13.40 13.33
N VAL A 50 1.53 12.90 12.62
CA VAL A 50 0.38 13.72 12.17
C VAL A 50 -0.95 13.12 12.62
N VAL A 51 -1.15 11.83 12.36
CA VAL A 51 -2.44 11.17 12.62
C VAL A 51 -2.78 11.17 14.10
N THR A 52 -1.80 11.10 15.00
CA THR A 52 -2.01 11.26 16.45
C THR A 52 -2.72 12.57 16.82
N GLY A 53 -2.42 13.68 16.14
CA GLY A 53 -3.03 14.99 16.37
C GLY A 53 -4.51 15.02 16.00
N VAL A 54 -4.81 14.57 14.78
CA VAL A 54 -6.18 14.45 14.28
C VAL A 54 -7.00 13.49 15.14
N LEU A 55 -6.43 12.35 15.54
CA LEU A 55 -7.10 11.37 16.38
C LEU A 55 -7.45 11.96 17.76
N GLY A 56 -6.48 12.59 18.40
CA GLY A 56 -6.66 13.23 19.70
C GLY A 56 -7.70 14.36 19.64
N LYS A 57 -7.62 15.25 18.66
CA LYS A 57 -8.49 16.43 18.61
C LYS A 57 -9.91 16.16 18.11
N LEU A 58 -10.09 15.33 17.10
CA LEU A 58 -11.35 15.26 16.34
C LEU A 58 -12.12 13.94 16.49
N THR A 59 -11.53 12.88 17.03
CA THR A 59 -12.15 11.53 16.98
C THR A 59 -12.23 10.80 18.30
N ALA A 60 -11.13 10.68 19.04
CA ALA A 60 -11.07 9.80 20.21
C ALA A 60 -10.70 10.54 21.50
N GLY A 61 -10.09 11.74 21.43
CA GLY A 61 -9.61 12.40 22.64
C GLY A 61 -8.48 11.60 23.31
N PRO A 62 -8.38 11.66 24.65
CA PRO A 62 -7.46 10.81 25.42
C PRO A 62 -7.63 9.31 25.16
N ALA A 63 -8.84 8.86 24.81
CA ALA A 63 -9.12 7.46 24.50
C ALA A 63 -8.49 6.95 23.18
N MET A 64 -7.76 7.79 22.44
CA MET A 64 -6.93 7.37 21.30
C MET A 64 -5.92 6.27 21.67
N ILE A 65 -5.54 6.17 22.95
CA ILE A 65 -4.69 5.10 23.47
C ILE A 65 -5.35 3.73 23.26
N ILE A 66 -6.65 3.62 23.55
CA ILE A 66 -7.43 2.39 23.33
C ILE A 66 -7.60 2.15 21.83
N SER A 67 -7.83 3.20 21.05
CA SER A 67 -7.90 3.10 19.59
C SER A 67 -6.63 2.49 18.99
N PHE A 68 -5.45 2.95 19.42
CA PHE A 68 -4.18 2.40 18.94
C PHE A 68 -3.90 0.99 19.46
N LEU A 69 -4.35 0.64 20.67
CA LEU A 69 -4.28 -0.73 21.17
C LEU A 69 -5.11 -1.69 20.31
N ILE A 70 -6.35 -1.32 19.98
CA ILE A 70 -7.22 -2.11 19.09
C ILE A 70 -6.56 -2.22 17.71
N ALA A 71 -6.07 -1.12 17.14
CA ALA A 71 -5.39 -1.13 15.84
C ALA A 71 -4.14 -2.04 15.85
N ALA A 72 -3.36 -2.04 16.93
CA ALA A 72 -2.18 -2.88 17.07
C ALA A 72 -2.51 -4.38 17.16
N ILE A 73 -3.58 -4.75 17.87
CA ILE A 73 -4.05 -6.14 17.92
C ILE A 73 -4.42 -6.60 16.51
N VAL A 74 -5.18 -5.79 15.77
CA VAL A 74 -5.59 -6.10 14.40
C VAL A 74 -4.38 -6.20 13.47
N ALA A 75 -3.46 -5.26 13.57
CA ALA A 75 -2.21 -5.27 12.79
C ALA A 75 -1.37 -6.52 13.09
N THR A 76 -1.29 -6.94 14.36
CA THR A 76 -0.56 -8.16 14.76
C THR A 76 -1.19 -9.41 14.17
N LEU A 77 -2.52 -9.53 14.21
CA LEU A 77 -3.24 -10.67 13.61
C LEU A 77 -3.01 -10.75 12.09
N SER A 78 -3.06 -9.61 11.39
CA SER A 78 -2.72 -9.51 9.97
C SER A 78 -1.25 -9.85 9.71
N ALA A 79 -0.33 -9.31 10.50
CA ALA A 79 1.10 -9.51 10.38
C ALA A 79 1.51 -10.97 10.56
N LEU A 80 0.85 -11.72 11.45
CA LEU A 80 1.06 -13.16 11.61
C LEU A 80 0.75 -13.93 10.32
N CYS A 81 -0.37 -13.58 9.67
CA CYS A 81 -0.74 -14.18 8.40
C CYS A 81 0.27 -13.84 7.29
N TYR A 82 0.72 -12.58 7.23
CA TYR A 82 1.75 -12.14 6.28
C TYR A 82 3.10 -12.82 6.53
N ALA A 83 3.47 -13.03 7.80
CA ALA A 83 4.70 -13.72 8.18
C ALA A 83 4.72 -15.18 7.67
N GLU A 84 3.62 -15.91 7.76
CA GLU A 84 3.51 -17.26 7.20
C GLU A 84 3.67 -17.27 5.68
N PHE A 85 2.99 -16.37 4.96
CA PHE A 85 3.13 -16.27 3.50
C PHE A 85 4.55 -15.86 3.08
N GLY A 86 5.17 -14.92 3.80
CA GLY A 86 6.54 -14.47 3.55
C GLY A 86 7.60 -15.55 3.78
N ALA A 87 7.42 -16.38 4.81
CA ALA A 87 8.29 -17.53 5.04
C ALA A 87 8.11 -18.62 3.97
N ARG A 88 6.88 -18.79 3.46
CA ARG A 88 6.54 -19.84 2.48
C ARG A 88 6.96 -19.48 1.06
N VAL A 89 6.82 -18.22 0.67
CA VAL A 89 7.10 -17.74 -0.68
C VAL A 89 8.04 -16.54 -0.59
N PRO A 90 9.37 -16.78 -0.47
CA PRO A 90 10.37 -15.73 -0.34
C PRO A 90 10.69 -15.10 -1.72
N LYS A 91 9.69 -14.54 -2.38
CA LYS A 91 9.81 -13.80 -3.65
C LYS A 91 9.40 -12.34 -3.47
N ALA A 92 9.97 -11.47 -4.30
CA ALA A 92 9.66 -10.05 -4.35
C ALA A 92 8.27 -9.86 -4.96
N GLY A 93 7.42 -9.08 -4.28
CA GLY A 93 6.05 -8.78 -4.73
C GLY A 93 4.95 -9.04 -3.70
N SER A 94 5.29 -9.35 -2.43
CA SER A 94 4.38 -9.33 -1.27
C SER A 94 2.99 -9.95 -1.57
N ALA A 95 1.91 -9.26 -1.20
CA ALA A 95 0.52 -9.67 -1.35
C ALA A 95 0.11 -10.01 -2.81
N TYR A 96 0.73 -9.37 -3.81
CA TYR A 96 0.47 -9.66 -5.22
C TYR A 96 0.87 -11.10 -5.57
N VAL A 97 2.11 -11.48 -5.24
CA VAL A 97 2.62 -12.84 -5.55
C VAL A 97 1.86 -13.89 -4.75
N TYR A 98 1.53 -13.62 -3.48
CA TYR A 98 0.77 -14.54 -2.64
C TYR A 98 -0.62 -14.81 -3.24
N THR A 99 -1.30 -13.75 -3.67
CA THR A 99 -2.63 -13.85 -4.28
C THR A 99 -2.58 -14.56 -5.64
N TYR A 100 -1.52 -14.36 -6.42
CA TYR A 100 -1.35 -15.02 -7.72
C TYR A 100 -1.20 -16.54 -7.59
N ILE A 101 -0.51 -16.99 -6.55
CA ILE A 101 -0.34 -18.42 -6.28
C ILE A 101 -1.65 -19.02 -5.74
N CYS A 102 -2.33 -18.33 -4.81
CA CYS A 102 -3.49 -18.87 -4.11
C CYS A 102 -4.80 -18.75 -4.91
N MET A 103 -5.10 -17.58 -5.46
CA MET A 103 -6.41 -17.23 -6.02
C MET A 103 -6.40 -17.12 -7.54
N GLY A 104 -5.31 -16.64 -8.12
CA GLY A 104 -5.10 -16.54 -9.57
C GLY A 104 -4.90 -15.11 -10.07
N GLU A 105 -4.72 -15.00 -11.39
CA GLU A 105 -4.22 -13.81 -12.08
C GLU A 105 -5.06 -12.55 -11.85
N ALA A 106 -6.39 -12.64 -11.94
CA ALA A 106 -7.26 -11.47 -11.82
C ALA A 106 -7.28 -10.88 -10.40
N TRP A 107 -7.39 -11.74 -9.39
CA TRP A 107 -7.30 -11.33 -7.99
C TRP A 107 -5.92 -10.77 -7.67
N ALA A 108 -4.86 -11.39 -8.22
CA ALA A 108 -3.51 -10.87 -8.08
C ALA A 108 -3.40 -9.48 -8.67
N PHE A 109 -3.88 -9.24 -9.89
CA PHE A 109 -3.85 -7.91 -10.49
C PHE A 109 -4.57 -6.86 -9.64
N LEU A 110 -5.77 -7.17 -9.14
CA LEU A 110 -6.53 -6.24 -8.29
C LEU A 110 -5.80 -5.91 -6.99
N VAL A 111 -5.23 -6.92 -6.33
CA VAL A 111 -4.42 -6.72 -5.11
C VAL A 111 -3.12 -5.96 -5.43
N GLY A 112 -2.47 -6.26 -6.54
CA GLY A 112 -1.27 -5.53 -6.98
C GLY A 112 -1.57 -4.06 -7.30
N TRP A 113 -2.70 -3.79 -7.94
CA TRP A 113 -3.20 -2.44 -8.22
C TRP A 113 -3.55 -1.67 -6.94
N SER A 114 -4.22 -2.31 -5.99
CA SER A 114 -4.55 -1.68 -4.70
C SER A 114 -3.29 -1.37 -3.89
N VAL A 115 -2.31 -2.28 -3.84
CA VAL A 115 -1.03 -2.06 -3.16
C VAL A 115 -0.19 -0.98 -3.85
N PHE A 116 -0.23 -0.92 -5.18
CA PHE A 116 0.40 0.17 -5.93
C PHE A 116 -0.21 1.54 -5.55
N LEU A 117 -1.54 1.66 -5.58
CA LEU A 117 -2.24 2.89 -5.19
C LEU A 117 -1.97 3.25 -3.73
N GLN A 118 -1.97 2.27 -2.83
CA GLN A 118 -1.68 2.46 -1.42
C GLN A 118 -0.29 3.09 -1.21
N ASN A 119 0.76 2.56 -1.85
CA ASN A 119 2.10 3.11 -1.71
C ASN A 119 2.24 4.50 -2.36
N ALA A 120 1.54 4.75 -3.47
CA ALA A 120 1.52 6.07 -4.11
C ALA A 120 0.82 7.13 -3.25
N ILE A 121 -0.35 6.81 -2.69
CA ILE A 121 -1.09 7.67 -1.77
C ILE A 121 -0.30 7.86 -0.47
N GLY A 122 0.33 6.79 0.04
CA GLY A 122 1.21 6.82 1.19
C GLY A 122 2.37 7.79 1.00
N ALA A 123 3.09 7.71 -0.12
CA ALA A 123 4.16 8.63 -0.46
C ALA A 123 3.68 10.10 -0.49
N GLY A 124 2.54 10.37 -1.13
CA GLY A 124 1.96 11.72 -1.16
C GLY A 124 1.57 12.25 0.22
N SER A 125 0.95 11.41 1.05
CA SER A 125 0.53 11.74 2.41
C SER A 125 1.74 12.07 3.32
N VAL A 126 2.79 11.26 3.25
CA VAL A 126 4.02 11.46 4.03
C VAL A 126 4.78 12.69 3.55
N ALA A 127 4.85 12.94 2.24
CA ALA A 127 5.47 14.14 1.69
C ALA A 127 4.74 15.42 2.12
N ARG A 128 3.40 15.41 2.10
CA ARG A 128 2.59 16.53 2.62
C ARG A 128 2.81 16.74 4.12
N SER A 129 2.90 15.66 4.88
CA SER A 129 3.19 15.71 6.32
C SER A 129 4.55 16.35 6.59
N ALA A 130 5.57 16.01 5.78
CA ALA A 130 6.90 16.58 5.91
C ALA A 130 6.92 18.07 5.51
N SER A 131 6.18 18.45 4.46
CA SER A 131 5.99 19.86 4.08
C SER A 131 5.36 20.67 5.21
N ALA A 132 4.36 20.12 5.92
CA ALA A 132 3.76 20.78 7.08
C ALA A 132 4.75 20.99 8.24
N TYR A 133 5.63 20.03 8.50
CA TYR A 133 6.69 20.18 9.51
C TYR A 133 7.75 21.22 9.10
N ILE A 134 8.06 21.33 7.80
CA ILE A 134 8.92 22.39 7.27
C ILE A 134 8.25 23.76 7.41
N ASP A 135 6.94 23.84 7.20
CA ASP A 135 6.18 25.09 7.36
C ASP A 135 6.09 25.53 8.83
N ASP A 136 5.90 24.62 9.78
CA ASP A 136 6.00 24.93 11.22
C ASP A 136 7.39 25.50 11.57
N LEU A 137 8.46 24.95 11.00
CA LEU A 137 9.82 25.48 11.18
C LEU A 137 9.99 26.89 10.58
N ALA A 138 9.27 27.19 9.49
CA ALA A 138 9.22 28.50 8.85
C ALA A 138 8.23 29.48 9.53
N GLY A 139 7.50 29.04 10.55
CA GLY A 139 6.48 29.83 11.25
C GLY A 139 5.18 30.00 10.46
N ASN A 140 4.74 28.97 9.73
CA ASN A 140 3.53 28.93 8.90
C ASN A 140 3.48 29.98 7.78
N ARG A 141 4.64 30.45 7.32
CA ARG A 141 4.76 31.47 6.26
C ARG A 141 4.58 30.90 4.87
N ILE A 142 4.90 29.63 4.66
CA ILE A 142 4.80 28.98 3.35
C ILE A 142 3.32 28.76 3.01
N GLU A 143 2.52 28.27 3.96
CA GLU A 143 1.07 28.18 3.78
C GLU A 143 0.44 29.57 3.55
N ALA A 144 0.81 30.57 4.34
CA ALA A 144 0.28 31.93 4.18
C ALA A 144 0.58 32.53 2.79
N TYR A 145 1.81 32.35 2.30
CA TYR A 145 2.21 32.81 0.96
C TYR A 145 1.44 32.05 -0.14
N MET A 146 1.32 30.73 -0.03
CA MET A 146 0.62 29.91 -1.03
C MET A 146 -0.89 30.18 -1.07
N LEU A 147 -1.52 30.37 0.09
CA LEU A 147 -2.92 30.79 0.19
C LEU A 147 -3.14 32.18 -0.42
N SER A 148 -2.18 33.11 -0.27
CA SER A 148 -2.30 34.45 -0.88
C SER A 148 -2.06 34.46 -2.39
N THR A 149 -1.24 33.55 -2.91
CA THR A 149 -0.82 33.55 -4.32
C THR A 149 -1.70 32.65 -5.19
N LEU A 150 -2.10 31.49 -4.68
CA LEU A 150 -2.88 30.47 -5.39
C LEU A 150 -3.95 29.82 -4.47
N PRO A 151 -4.94 30.60 -3.99
CA PRO A 151 -6.06 30.03 -3.25
C PRO A 151 -6.91 29.14 -4.16
N MET A 152 -7.10 27.88 -3.77
CA MET A 152 -8.07 27.00 -4.43
C MET A 152 -9.36 26.96 -3.60
N GLU A 153 -10.36 27.74 -4.00
CA GLU A 153 -11.66 27.90 -3.31
C GLU A 153 -12.65 26.73 -3.49
N SER A 154 -12.20 25.58 -3.99
CA SER A 154 -13.05 24.39 -3.97
C SER A 154 -12.84 23.64 -2.66
N GLY A 155 -13.91 23.37 -1.90
CA GLY A 155 -13.86 22.51 -0.69
C GLY A 155 -13.45 21.05 -0.95
N ILE A 156 -12.90 20.76 -2.14
CA ILE A 156 -12.63 19.44 -2.71
C ILE A 156 -11.13 19.27 -2.99
N LEU A 157 -10.44 20.30 -3.50
CA LEU A 157 -8.98 20.30 -3.60
C LEU A 157 -8.34 20.78 -2.29
N ALA A 158 -7.07 20.42 -2.08
CA ALA A 158 -6.28 21.03 -1.02
C ALA A 158 -6.34 22.57 -1.16
N LYS A 159 -6.39 23.29 -0.04
CA LYS A 159 -6.53 24.76 -0.01
C LYS A 159 -5.49 25.49 -0.89
N TYR A 160 -4.33 24.86 -1.11
CA TYR A 160 -3.26 25.30 -2.01
C TYR A 160 -2.51 24.08 -2.58
N PRO A 161 -1.88 24.21 -3.77
CA PRO A 161 -0.97 23.20 -4.30
C PRO A 161 0.36 23.20 -3.54
N ASP A 162 0.79 22.03 -3.06
CA ASP A 162 2.02 21.89 -2.25
C ASP A 162 3.23 21.53 -3.12
N PHE A 163 3.97 22.55 -3.56
CA PHE A 163 5.16 22.37 -4.39
C PHE A 163 6.35 21.74 -3.65
N ILE A 164 6.44 21.91 -2.32
CA ILE A 164 7.54 21.35 -1.52
C ILE A 164 7.40 19.84 -1.43
N ALA A 165 6.18 19.36 -1.13
CA ALA A 165 5.88 17.93 -1.12
C ALA A 165 6.19 17.28 -2.49
N LEU A 166 5.81 17.94 -3.59
CA LEU A 166 6.09 17.47 -4.95
C LEU A 166 7.60 17.42 -5.24
N ALA A 167 8.34 18.48 -4.91
CA ALA A 167 9.78 18.53 -5.11
C ALA A 167 10.52 17.44 -4.33
N MET A 168 10.10 17.18 -3.09
CA MET A 168 10.65 16.11 -2.26
C MET A 168 10.40 14.72 -2.83
N CYS A 169 9.17 14.42 -3.27
CA CYS A 169 8.83 13.15 -3.91
C CYS A 169 9.69 12.89 -5.15
N LEU A 170 9.86 13.90 -6.01
CA LEU A 170 10.69 13.79 -7.21
C LEU A 170 12.17 13.61 -6.87
N ALA A 171 12.69 14.41 -5.93
CA ALA A 171 14.09 14.35 -5.51
C ALA A 171 14.44 12.96 -4.95
N LEU A 172 13.59 12.38 -4.09
CA LEU A 172 13.79 11.05 -3.53
C LEU A 172 13.61 9.94 -4.57
N SER A 173 12.68 10.09 -5.51
CA SER A 173 12.53 9.15 -6.64
C SER A 173 13.79 9.12 -7.51
N VAL A 174 14.39 10.29 -7.77
CA VAL A 174 15.66 10.41 -8.50
C VAL A 174 16.83 9.87 -7.68
N ALA A 175 16.89 10.15 -6.37
CA ALA A 175 17.93 9.61 -5.49
C ALA A 175 17.91 8.07 -5.46
N LEU A 176 16.73 7.47 -5.39
CA LEU A 176 16.54 6.02 -5.47
C LEU A 176 16.95 5.47 -6.84
N ALA A 177 16.78 6.24 -7.92
CA ALA A 177 17.20 5.87 -9.26
C ALA A 177 18.73 5.65 -9.40
N PHE A 178 19.54 6.32 -8.57
CA PHE A 178 21.00 6.20 -8.61
C PHE A 178 21.58 4.99 -7.85
N GLY A 179 20.77 4.24 -7.10
CA GLY A 179 21.17 2.93 -6.59
C GLY A 179 20.61 2.55 -5.21
N ALA A 180 20.03 1.35 -5.12
CA ALA A 180 19.39 0.81 -3.92
C ALA A 180 20.35 0.55 -2.74
N ARG A 181 21.62 0.22 -2.99
CA ARG A 181 22.58 -0.14 -1.92
C ARG A 181 22.91 1.04 -1.00
N MET A 182 23.10 2.23 -1.58
CA MET A 182 23.28 3.45 -0.78
C MET A 182 21.97 3.78 -0.04
N SER A 183 20.83 3.58 -0.69
CA SER A 183 19.53 3.87 -0.09
C SER A 183 19.21 3.04 1.16
N SER A 184 19.58 1.77 1.22
CA SER A 184 19.30 0.94 2.41
C SER A 184 20.09 1.41 3.63
N ASN A 185 21.36 1.79 3.45
CA ASN A 185 22.17 2.30 4.55
C ASN A 185 21.67 3.67 5.03
N VAL A 186 21.29 4.56 4.10
CA VAL A 186 20.67 5.85 4.43
C VAL A 186 19.37 5.63 5.20
N ASN A 187 18.53 4.68 4.76
CA ASN A 187 17.29 4.33 5.44
C ASN A 187 17.53 3.85 6.88
N ASN A 188 18.53 2.99 7.10
CA ASN A 188 18.88 2.51 8.44
C ASN A 188 19.29 3.66 9.38
N VAL A 189 20.12 4.59 8.89
CA VAL A 189 20.54 5.77 9.66
C VAL A 189 19.34 6.67 9.98
N PHE A 190 18.50 6.98 8.98
CA PHE A 190 17.33 7.83 9.21
C PHE A 190 16.31 7.17 10.14
N THR A 191 16.12 5.86 10.04
CA THR A 191 15.27 5.10 10.98
C THR A 191 15.82 5.15 12.40
N ALA A 192 17.13 5.00 12.59
CA ALA A 192 17.76 5.08 13.91
C ALA A 192 17.57 6.48 14.53
N VAL A 193 17.73 7.54 13.73
CA VAL A 193 17.43 8.92 14.15
C VAL A 193 15.95 9.07 14.49
N ASN A 194 15.05 8.55 13.65
CA ASN A 194 13.61 8.60 13.90
C ASN A 194 13.22 7.94 15.24
N LEU A 195 13.75 6.74 15.52
CA LEU A 195 13.54 6.05 16.79
C LEU A 195 14.11 6.84 17.98
N PHE A 196 15.29 7.43 17.83
CA PHE A 196 15.87 8.31 18.86
C PHE A 196 14.95 9.50 19.17
N ILE A 197 14.37 10.14 18.16
CA ILE A 197 13.47 11.28 18.32
C ILE A 197 12.17 10.87 19.03
N ILE A 198 11.61 9.70 18.70
CA ILE A 198 10.43 9.18 19.39
C ILE A 198 10.73 8.91 20.87
N ILE A 199 11.88 8.29 21.16
CA ILE A 199 12.31 8.06 22.55
C ILE A 199 12.51 9.41 23.27
N TYR A 200 13.11 10.39 22.60
CA TYR A 200 13.28 11.74 23.14
C TYR A 200 11.94 12.39 23.48
N VAL A 201 10.94 12.35 22.59
CA VAL A 201 9.58 12.85 22.84
C VAL A 201 8.98 12.18 24.07
N ILE A 202 9.09 10.85 24.17
CA ILE A 202 8.56 10.09 25.30
C ILE A 202 9.23 10.55 26.60
N VAL A 203 10.56 10.54 26.67
CA VAL A 203 11.32 10.90 27.87
C VAL A 203 11.05 12.35 28.28
N CYS A 204 11.10 13.30 27.34
CA CYS A 204 10.82 14.71 27.63
C CYS A 204 9.38 14.93 28.10
N GLY A 205 8.41 14.25 27.49
CA GLY A 205 7.01 14.38 27.87
C GLY A 205 6.67 13.74 29.22
N LEU A 206 7.37 12.69 29.64
CA LEU A 206 7.21 12.09 30.97
C LEU A 206 7.46 13.10 32.12
N PHE A 207 8.27 14.14 31.90
CA PHE A 207 8.53 15.19 32.90
C PHE A 207 7.38 16.19 33.10
N ARG A 208 6.39 16.21 32.20
CA ARG A 208 5.27 17.18 32.18
C ARG A 208 3.94 16.46 31.95
N LEU A 209 3.68 15.40 32.71
CA LEU A 209 2.41 14.67 32.66
C LEU A 209 1.41 15.23 33.68
N ASP A 210 0.31 15.76 33.18
CA ASP A 210 -0.81 16.20 34.01
C ASP A 210 -2.05 15.32 33.72
N ALA A 211 -2.38 14.44 34.67
CA ALA A 211 -3.52 13.52 34.55
C ALA A 211 -4.89 14.23 34.59
N SER A 212 -4.91 15.52 34.97
CA SER A 212 -6.10 16.37 34.95
C SER A 212 -6.66 16.53 33.54
N TYR A 213 -5.82 16.50 32.50
CA TYR A 213 -6.27 16.62 31.11
C TYR A 213 -7.10 15.43 30.61
N TRP A 214 -7.09 14.30 31.31
CA TRP A 214 -7.98 13.18 31.01
C TRP A 214 -9.37 13.30 31.67
N HIS A 215 -9.56 14.28 32.57
CA HIS A 215 -10.78 14.44 33.37
C HIS A 215 -11.41 15.83 33.17
N ILE A 216 -11.25 16.41 31.99
CA ILE A 216 -11.78 17.76 31.67
C ILE A 216 -13.31 17.71 31.66
N PRO A 217 -14.01 18.48 32.52
CA PRO A 217 -15.47 18.49 32.56
C PRO A 217 -16.09 19.17 31.34
N ALA A 218 -17.28 18.73 30.93
CA ALA A 218 -18.02 19.25 29.77
C ALA A 218 -18.18 20.78 29.79
N ASP A 219 -18.33 21.37 30.97
CA ASP A 219 -18.60 22.80 31.15
C ASP A 219 -17.39 23.71 30.85
N GLN A 220 -16.18 23.16 30.83
CA GLN A 220 -14.93 23.91 30.58
C GLN A 220 -14.47 23.84 29.12
N LEU A 221 -15.23 23.17 28.25
CA LEU A 221 -14.86 23.03 26.84
C LEU A 221 -15.17 24.29 26.03
N PRO A 222 -14.21 24.77 25.22
CA PRO A 222 -14.50 25.83 24.27
C PRO A 222 -15.47 25.34 23.19
N LYS A 223 -16.30 26.24 22.66
CA LYS A 223 -17.08 25.97 21.44
C LYS A 223 -16.10 25.90 20.26
N GLY A 224 -16.21 24.87 19.42
CA GLY A 224 -15.38 24.73 18.23
C GLY A 224 -15.74 25.72 17.12
N PRO A 225 -14.99 25.68 15.99
CA PRO A 225 -15.20 26.62 14.89
C PRO A 225 -16.62 26.50 14.34
N CYS A 226 -17.33 27.64 14.26
CA CYS A 226 -18.67 27.72 13.71
C CYS A 226 -18.60 27.86 12.19
N LYS A 227 -19.26 26.97 11.45
CA LYS A 227 -19.39 27.09 9.99
C LYS A 227 -20.66 27.89 9.70
N VAL A 228 -20.50 29.04 9.04
CA VAL A 228 -21.65 29.81 8.51
C VAL A 228 -22.10 29.14 7.22
N LEU A 229 -23.28 28.51 7.24
CA LEU A 229 -23.90 27.96 6.03
C LEU A 229 -24.36 29.13 5.12
N PRO A 230 -24.05 29.11 3.80
CA PRO A 230 -24.54 30.13 2.90
C PRO A 230 -26.05 29.92 2.64
N GLY A 231 -26.89 30.63 3.41
CA GLY A 231 -28.34 30.65 3.20
C GLY A 231 -29.14 31.19 4.40
N ASN A 232 -29.62 32.44 4.26
CA ASN A 232 -30.52 33.21 5.13
C ASN A 232 -30.05 33.55 6.57
N GLN A 233 -30.24 34.83 6.91
CA GLN A 233 -29.75 35.56 8.09
C GLN A 233 -30.39 35.14 9.44
N THR A 234 -30.92 33.93 9.55
CA THR A 234 -31.49 33.36 10.78
C THR A 234 -31.15 31.87 10.97
N SER A 235 -30.13 31.36 10.28
CA SER A 235 -29.68 29.97 10.42
C SER A 235 -28.77 29.83 11.65
N GLU A 236 -29.15 28.99 12.61
CA GLU A 236 -28.37 28.66 13.82
C GLU A 236 -26.91 28.35 13.46
N GLU A 237 -25.97 29.04 14.11
CA GLU A 237 -24.54 28.72 14.04
C GLU A 237 -24.30 27.30 14.57
N GLN A 238 -24.19 26.31 13.68
CA GLN A 238 -23.72 24.99 14.06
C GLN A 238 -22.21 25.06 14.32
N CYS A 239 -21.86 25.25 15.58
CA CYS A 239 -20.48 25.16 16.06
C CYS A 239 -20.12 23.69 16.32
N GLU A 240 -18.98 23.24 15.81
CA GLU A 240 -18.47 21.90 16.09
C GLU A 240 -18.23 21.77 17.62
N SER A 241 -18.81 20.75 18.25
CA SER A 241 -18.59 20.48 19.67
C SER A 241 -17.44 19.50 19.86
N TYR A 242 -16.50 19.80 20.76
CA TYR A 242 -15.37 18.93 21.12
C TYR A 242 -15.77 17.76 22.04
N GLY A 243 -17.02 17.32 21.97
CA GLY A 243 -17.55 16.19 22.73
C GLY A 243 -17.89 16.52 24.19
N THR A 244 -18.06 15.48 25.02
CA THR A 244 -18.54 15.59 26.40
C THR A 244 -17.42 15.74 27.45
N GLY A 245 -16.18 15.94 27.01
CA GLY A 245 -15.02 15.96 27.90
C GLY A 245 -14.66 14.59 28.50
N GLY A 246 -13.71 14.59 29.42
CA GLY A 246 -13.18 13.39 30.07
C GLY A 246 -12.29 12.53 29.17
N PHE A 247 -12.15 11.26 29.53
CA PHE A 247 -11.26 10.33 28.83
C PHE A 247 -11.80 9.91 27.46
N MET A 248 -13.13 9.76 27.32
CA MET A 248 -13.82 9.36 26.09
C MET A 248 -14.83 10.43 25.63
N PRO A 249 -14.37 11.60 25.15
CA PRO A 249 -15.26 12.71 24.79
C PRO A 249 -16.21 12.40 23.63
N TYR A 250 -15.83 11.46 22.77
CA TYR A 250 -16.62 11.00 21.61
C TYR A 250 -17.26 9.61 21.82
N GLY A 251 -17.20 9.10 23.05
CA GLY A 251 -17.70 7.77 23.42
C GLY A 251 -17.00 6.61 22.68
N LEU A 252 -17.60 5.42 22.79
CA LEU A 252 -17.07 4.19 22.15
C LEU A 252 -17.07 4.28 20.61
N SER A 253 -18.01 5.03 20.03
CA SER A 253 -18.06 5.25 18.57
C SER A 253 -16.79 5.95 18.08
N GLY A 254 -16.37 7.02 18.76
CA GLY A 254 -15.14 7.74 18.46
C GLY A 254 -13.89 6.89 18.63
N VAL A 255 -13.86 6.00 19.63
CA VAL A 255 -12.75 5.05 19.83
C VAL A 255 -12.63 4.07 18.66
N MET A 256 -13.75 3.53 18.15
CA MET A 256 -13.72 2.58 17.03
C MET A 256 -13.36 3.25 15.70
N VAL A 257 -13.88 4.45 15.44
CA VAL A 257 -13.48 5.27 14.27
C VAL A 257 -12.00 5.64 14.37
N GLY A 258 -11.54 6.04 15.56
CA GLY A 258 -10.14 6.29 15.85
C GLY A 258 -9.26 5.06 15.67
N ALA A 259 -9.75 3.85 15.96
CA ALA A 259 -9.01 2.60 15.72
C ALA A 259 -8.86 2.32 14.22
N ALA A 260 -9.91 2.57 13.42
CA ALA A 260 -9.87 2.43 11.97
C ALA A 260 -8.90 3.44 11.32
N MET A 261 -8.93 4.70 11.77
CA MET A 261 -7.97 5.72 11.31
C MET A 261 -6.55 5.44 11.82
N GLY A 262 -6.40 4.99 13.07
CA GLY A 262 -5.13 4.64 13.68
C GLY A 262 -4.46 3.43 13.03
N PHE A 263 -5.23 2.52 12.42
CA PHE A 263 -4.70 1.41 11.62
C PHE A 263 -3.81 1.89 10.47
N TYR A 264 -4.05 3.09 9.91
CA TYR A 264 -3.16 3.71 8.94
C TYR A 264 -1.71 3.82 9.45
N GLY A 265 -1.54 4.09 10.75
CA GLY A 265 -0.21 4.16 11.39
C GLY A 265 0.54 2.83 11.43
N PHE A 266 -0.15 1.70 11.25
CA PHE A 266 0.46 0.37 11.21
C PHE A 266 0.70 -0.12 9.77
N ILE A 267 0.32 0.65 8.75
CA ILE A 267 0.61 0.32 7.36
C ILE A 267 2.11 0.51 7.11
N GLY A 268 2.76 -0.50 6.52
CA GLY A 268 4.17 -0.42 6.12
C GLY A 268 5.03 -1.62 6.48
N PHE A 269 4.56 -2.53 7.35
CA PHE A 269 5.28 -3.77 7.66
C PHE A 269 5.38 -4.72 6.45
N ASP A 270 4.50 -4.58 5.46
CA ASP A 270 4.47 -5.35 4.22
C ASP A 270 5.70 -5.08 3.33
N VAL A 271 6.38 -3.95 3.49
CA VAL A 271 7.66 -3.66 2.82
C VAL A 271 8.74 -4.71 3.10
N ILE A 272 8.71 -5.33 4.28
CA ILE A 272 9.64 -6.41 4.67
C ILE A 272 9.51 -7.60 3.70
N SER A 273 8.27 -7.95 3.34
CA SER A 273 8.00 -9.03 2.39
C SER A 273 8.39 -8.67 0.95
N THR A 274 8.43 -7.39 0.61
CA THR A 274 8.92 -6.90 -0.69
C THR A 274 10.45 -6.99 -0.81
N ALA A 275 11.16 -6.96 0.33
CA ALA A 275 12.61 -7.14 0.41
C ALA A 275 13.05 -8.61 0.60
N ALA A 276 12.11 -9.57 0.51
CA ALA A 276 12.36 -10.99 0.76
C ALA A 276 13.50 -11.60 -0.08
N GLU A 277 13.62 -11.21 -1.36
CA GLU A 277 14.66 -11.74 -2.26
C GLU A 277 16.07 -11.23 -1.94
N GLU A 278 16.19 -10.11 -1.24
CA GLU A 278 17.48 -9.51 -0.86
C GLU A 278 17.92 -9.90 0.56
N ALA A 279 17.05 -10.61 1.30
CA ALA A 279 17.35 -11.10 2.64
C ALA A 279 18.27 -12.34 2.60
N HIS A 280 19.18 -12.44 3.57
CA HIS A 280 20.11 -13.58 3.65
C HIS A 280 19.38 -14.91 3.95
N ASP A 281 18.55 -14.93 5.00
CA ASP A 281 17.68 -16.06 5.37
C ASP A 281 16.22 -15.59 5.47
N PRO A 282 15.48 -15.54 4.35
CA PRO A 282 14.13 -14.99 4.33
C PRO A 282 13.12 -15.82 5.14
N GLN A 283 13.31 -17.14 5.23
CA GLN A 283 12.35 -18.04 5.87
C GLN A 283 12.20 -17.77 7.36
N ARG A 284 13.30 -17.41 8.04
CA ARG A 284 13.29 -17.02 9.46
C ARG A 284 13.29 -15.52 9.66
N SER A 285 14.00 -14.77 8.83
CA SER A 285 14.16 -13.31 9.02
C SER A 285 12.87 -12.55 8.75
N ILE A 286 12.04 -12.96 7.78
CA ILE A 286 10.80 -12.25 7.46
C ILE A 286 9.80 -12.33 8.63
N PRO A 287 9.42 -13.52 9.15
CA PRO A 287 8.52 -13.60 10.30
C PRO A 287 9.02 -12.81 11.52
N LEU A 288 10.30 -12.98 11.87
CA LEU A 288 10.90 -12.33 13.03
C LEU A 288 10.88 -10.80 12.87
N SER A 289 11.23 -10.31 11.68
CA SER A 289 11.28 -8.86 11.42
C SER A 289 9.89 -8.26 11.43
N THR A 290 8.91 -8.90 10.80
CA THR A 290 7.52 -8.41 10.78
C THR A 290 6.94 -8.30 12.19
N MET A 291 7.14 -9.32 13.04
CA MET A 291 6.65 -9.29 14.43
C MET A 291 7.37 -8.22 15.27
N ALA A 292 8.69 -8.11 15.15
CA ALA A 292 9.47 -7.09 15.85
C ALA A 292 9.06 -5.67 15.43
N THR A 293 8.87 -5.43 14.13
CA THR A 293 8.40 -4.14 13.60
C THR A 293 7.05 -3.76 14.20
N VAL A 294 6.05 -4.63 14.14
CA VAL A 294 4.71 -4.32 14.67
C VAL A 294 4.76 -4.03 16.17
N PHE A 295 5.58 -4.77 16.93
CA PHE A 295 5.76 -4.54 18.36
C PHE A 295 6.38 -3.17 18.68
N PHE A 296 7.50 -2.80 18.03
CA PHE A 296 8.13 -1.50 18.25
C PHE A 296 7.25 -0.33 17.80
N VAL A 297 6.51 -0.53 16.70
CA VAL A 297 5.54 0.44 16.22
C VAL A 297 4.42 0.64 17.24
N PHE A 298 3.82 -0.44 17.74
CA PHE A 298 2.79 -0.39 18.79
C PHE A 298 3.28 0.37 20.01
N LEU A 299 4.46 0.02 20.53
CA LEU A 299 5.03 0.66 21.72
C LEU A 299 5.21 2.17 21.50
N SER A 300 5.72 2.55 20.33
CA SER A 300 5.90 3.96 19.95
C SER A 300 4.58 4.72 19.92
N PHE A 301 3.56 4.20 19.21
CA PHE A 301 2.24 4.81 19.15
C PHE A 301 1.57 4.93 20.51
N PHE A 302 1.62 3.86 21.31
CA PHE A 302 1.00 3.81 22.62
C PHE A 302 1.63 4.83 23.58
N CYS A 303 2.96 4.86 23.67
CA CYS A 303 3.68 5.80 24.53
C CYS A 303 3.51 7.25 24.08
N VAL A 304 3.63 7.54 22.79
CA VAL A 304 3.44 8.91 22.26
C VAL A 304 2.02 9.40 22.51
N SER A 305 1.00 8.54 22.36
CA SER A 305 -0.39 8.91 22.62
C SER A 305 -0.66 9.26 24.08
N ILE A 306 -0.09 8.50 25.02
CA ILE A 306 -0.19 8.81 26.46
C ILE A 306 0.46 10.17 26.73
N VAL A 307 1.69 10.33 26.29
CA VAL A 307 2.48 11.54 26.53
C VAL A 307 1.79 12.77 25.94
N LEU A 308 1.37 12.70 24.68
CA LEU A 308 0.77 13.84 23.97
C LEU A 308 -0.56 14.29 24.61
N THR A 309 -1.42 13.35 25.01
CA THR A 309 -2.72 13.66 25.63
C THR A 309 -2.62 14.10 27.09
N MET A 310 -1.50 13.78 27.77
CA MET A 310 -1.20 14.24 29.13
C MET A 310 -0.34 15.51 29.18
N MET A 311 0.28 15.90 28.06
CA MET A 311 1.04 17.15 27.95
C MET A 311 0.15 18.34 27.59
N CYS A 312 -0.92 18.11 26.82
CA CYS A 312 -1.80 19.17 26.33
C CYS A 312 -3.25 18.66 26.26
N PRO A 313 -4.25 19.48 26.60
CA PRO A 313 -5.64 19.09 26.45
C PRO A 313 -6.00 18.79 25.00
N TYR A 314 -6.89 17.81 24.78
CA TYR A 314 -7.05 17.19 23.46
C TYR A 314 -7.59 18.14 22.37
N TYR A 315 -8.47 19.08 22.73
CA TYR A 315 -9.06 20.06 21.80
C TYR A 315 -8.04 21.07 21.26
N LEU A 316 -6.88 21.15 21.91
CA LEU A 316 -5.81 22.08 21.60
C LEU A 316 -4.76 21.47 20.65
N LEU A 317 -4.74 20.17 20.42
CA LEU A 317 -3.74 19.55 19.54
C LEU A 317 -3.79 20.14 18.12
N ASP A 318 -2.64 20.34 17.52
CA ASP A 318 -2.59 20.70 16.11
C ASP A 318 -2.89 19.47 15.23
N GLU A 319 -3.60 19.68 14.11
CA GLU A 319 -4.00 18.60 13.20
C GLU A 319 -2.87 18.16 12.26
N ARG A 320 -1.85 19.00 12.03
CA ARG A 320 -0.77 18.76 11.08
C ARG A 320 0.59 18.53 11.76
N ALA A 321 0.89 19.28 12.80
CA ALA A 321 2.14 19.21 13.56
C ALA A 321 1.90 19.12 15.08
N PRO A 322 1.22 18.06 15.58
CA PRO A 322 0.86 17.92 16.99
C PRO A 322 2.05 17.90 17.94
N LEU A 323 3.14 17.19 17.61
CA LEU A 323 4.28 17.02 18.52
C LEU A 323 5.08 18.33 18.69
N PRO A 324 5.54 19.01 17.62
CA PRO A 324 6.22 20.31 17.76
C PRO A 324 5.41 21.35 18.53
N GLU A 325 4.13 21.45 18.22
CA GLU A 325 3.27 22.49 18.78
C GLU A 325 2.93 22.22 20.25
N ALA A 326 2.82 20.95 20.65
CA ALA A 326 2.70 20.60 22.07
C ALA A 326 3.91 21.09 22.91
N PHE A 327 5.14 20.88 22.43
CA PHE A 327 6.34 21.39 23.11
C PHE A 327 6.46 22.93 23.04
N GLY A 328 6.01 23.53 21.94
CA GLY A 328 5.95 24.99 21.77
C GLY A 328 5.09 25.65 22.86
N ARG A 329 3.93 25.07 23.18
CA ARG A 329 3.02 25.62 24.19
C ARG A 329 3.50 25.47 25.63
N ILE A 330 4.31 24.45 25.90
CA ILE A 330 4.97 24.29 27.21
C ILE A 330 6.13 25.29 27.37
N GLY A 331 6.55 25.94 26.29
CA GLY A 331 7.67 26.89 26.27
C GLY A 331 9.04 26.21 26.08
N TRP A 332 9.07 24.93 25.73
CA TRP A 332 10.31 24.17 25.51
C TRP A 332 10.77 24.30 24.06
N THR A 333 11.37 25.44 23.74
CA THR A 333 11.82 25.79 22.38
C THR A 333 12.86 24.80 21.83
N VAL A 334 13.83 24.37 22.64
CA VAL A 334 14.84 23.38 22.22
C VAL A 334 14.17 22.05 21.85
N ALA A 335 13.24 21.57 22.69
CA ALA A 335 12.50 20.35 22.40
C ALA A 335 11.64 20.48 21.15
N LYS A 336 10.96 21.63 20.95
CA LYS A 336 10.23 21.92 19.70
C LYS A 336 11.14 21.73 18.48
N TYR A 337 12.29 22.39 18.42
CA TYR A 337 13.19 22.29 17.26
C TYR A 337 13.74 20.88 17.04
N VAL A 338 14.15 20.18 18.11
CA VAL A 338 14.64 18.79 18.00
C VAL A 338 13.55 17.88 17.42
N VAL A 339 12.31 18.03 17.89
CA VAL A 339 11.17 17.21 17.44
C VAL A 339 10.72 17.59 16.03
N THR A 340 10.74 18.87 15.64
CA THR A 340 10.42 19.30 14.28
C THR A 340 11.43 18.76 13.27
N VAL A 341 12.74 18.97 13.51
CA VAL A 341 13.80 18.46 12.62
C VAL A 341 13.82 16.93 12.59
N GLY A 342 13.67 16.30 13.76
CA GLY A 342 13.57 14.86 13.88
C GLY A 342 12.36 14.27 13.17
N GLY A 343 11.21 14.93 13.28
CA GLY A 343 9.98 14.56 12.57
C GLY A 343 10.13 14.63 11.06
N ILE A 344 10.82 15.66 10.53
CA ILE A 344 11.14 15.73 9.10
C ILE A 344 11.98 14.52 8.69
N VAL A 345 13.04 14.17 9.43
CA VAL A 345 13.87 12.99 9.14
C VAL A 345 13.06 11.69 9.21
N GLY A 346 12.18 11.55 10.20
CA GLY A 346 11.28 10.39 10.32
C GLY A 346 10.32 10.26 9.14
N LEU A 347 9.71 11.36 8.72
CA LEU A 347 8.82 11.40 7.56
C LEU A 347 9.59 11.11 6.25
N MET A 348 10.81 11.60 6.09
CA MET A 348 11.68 11.26 4.95
C MET A 348 12.00 9.76 4.90
N THR A 349 12.22 9.13 6.05
CA THR A 349 12.45 7.68 6.16
C THR A 349 11.26 6.89 5.61
N SER A 350 10.05 7.25 6.07
CA SER A 350 8.82 6.61 5.62
C SER A 350 8.56 6.85 4.12
N LEU A 351 8.89 8.04 3.62
CA LEU A 351 8.79 8.37 2.19
C LEU A 351 9.74 7.52 1.33
N ILE A 352 10.98 7.30 1.78
CA ILE A 352 11.92 6.37 1.12
C ILE A 352 11.33 4.96 1.08
N GLY A 353 10.74 4.47 2.17
CA GLY A 353 10.10 3.15 2.23
C GLY A 353 8.97 2.97 1.22
N CYS A 354 8.08 3.96 1.12
CA CYS A 354 6.97 3.96 0.16
C CYS A 354 7.46 3.98 -1.29
N ILE A 355 8.45 4.82 -1.62
CA ILE A 355 9.01 4.92 -2.98
C ILE A 355 9.88 3.69 -3.31
N PHE A 356 10.51 3.06 -2.32
CA PHE A 356 11.29 1.84 -2.50
C PHE A 356 10.43 0.64 -2.93
N ALA A 357 9.20 0.53 -2.39
CA ALA A 357 8.28 -0.55 -2.71
C ALA A 357 7.66 -0.44 -4.11
N LEU A 358 7.35 0.79 -4.53
CA LEU A 358 6.58 1.10 -5.75
C LEU A 358 7.14 0.45 -7.04
N PRO A 359 8.42 0.62 -7.41
CA PRO A 359 8.98 0.06 -8.64
C PRO A 359 8.98 -1.46 -8.66
N ARG A 360 9.08 -2.11 -7.49
CA ARG A 360 9.13 -3.57 -7.37
C ARG A 360 7.78 -4.20 -7.69
N PHE A 361 6.68 -3.58 -7.24
CA PHE A 361 5.33 -4.02 -7.58
C PHE A 361 5.02 -3.86 -9.06
N ILE A 362 5.39 -2.70 -9.65
CA ILE A 362 5.22 -2.48 -11.09
C ILE A 362 6.07 -3.48 -11.89
N TYR A 363 7.32 -3.66 -11.50
CA TYR A 363 8.22 -4.61 -12.14
C TYR A 363 7.68 -6.04 -12.07
N SER A 364 7.20 -6.51 -10.92
CA SER A 364 6.62 -7.85 -10.80
C SER A 364 5.39 -8.02 -11.71
N MET A 365 4.49 -7.04 -11.73
CA MET A 365 3.28 -7.08 -12.58
C MET A 365 3.61 -6.99 -14.08
N ALA A 366 4.55 -6.13 -14.46
CA ALA A 366 4.99 -5.98 -15.85
C ALA A 366 5.79 -7.21 -16.32
N SER A 367 6.60 -7.82 -15.45
CA SER A 367 7.34 -9.05 -15.73
C SER A 367 6.41 -10.22 -16.03
N ASP A 368 5.22 -10.25 -15.42
CA ASP A 368 4.17 -11.25 -15.65
C ASP A 368 3.27 -10.90 -16.86
N GLY A 369 3.52 -9.76 -17.53
CA GLY A 369 2.81 -9.30 -18.74
C GLY A 369 1.46 -8.62 -18.46
N LEU A 370 1.17 -8.29 -17.21
CA LEU A 370 -0.10 -7.68 -16.80
C LEU A 370 -0.11 -6.15 -16.93
N LEU A 371 1.08 -5.54 -16.94
CA LEU A 371 1.32 -4.12 -17.23
C LEU A 371 2.26 -4.00 -18.43
N PHE A 372 2.35 -2.79 -18.99
CA PHE A 372 3.17 -2.50 -20.17
C PHE A 372 4.62 -2.99 -20.03
N GLU A 373 5.11 -3.71 -21.03
CA GLU A 373 6.42 -4.38 -21.00
C GLU A 373 7.61 -3.41 -20.83
N CYS A 374 7.45 -2.14 -21.25
CA CYS A 374 8.44 -1.06 -21.04
C CYS A 374 8.77 -0.80 -19.56
N LEU A 375 7.84 -1.12 -18.65
CA LEU A 375 8.02 -0.97 -17.20
C LEU A 375 8.79 -2.15 -16.58
N ALA A 376 8.93 -3.27 -17.30
CA ALA A 376 9.70 -4.44 -16.86
C ALA A 376 11.20 -4.32 -17.21
N THR A 377 11.61 -3.34 -18.01
CA THR A 377 13.00 -3.22 -18.46
C THR A 377 13.91 -2.79 -17.30
N VAL A 378 14.91 -3.62 -17.00
CA VAL A 378 15.92 -3.35 -15.96
C VAL A 378 17.13 -2.68 -16.61
N SER A 379 17.61 -1.57 -16.05
CA SER A 379 18.83 -0.92 -16.53
C SER A 379 20.07 -1.72 -16.10
N GLU A 380 20.95 -2.05 -17.05
CA GLU A 380 22.18 -2.83 -16.79
C GLU A 380 23.15 -2.11 -15.82
N ARG A 381 23.19 -0.77 -15.84
CA ARG A 381 24.10 0.03 -15.02
C ARG A 381 23.70 0.07 -13.54
N PHE A 382 22.39 0.17 -13.27
CA PHE A 382 21.86 0.33 -11.91
C PHE A 382 21.23 -0.94 -11.34
N LYS A 383 21.03 -1.98 -12.16
CA LYS A 383 20.35 -3.24 -11.82
C LYS A 383 18.96 -3.03 -11.20
N MET A 384 18.26 -1.99 -11.65
CA MET A 384 16.93 -1.61 -11.17
C MET A 384 16.04 -1.07 -12.30
N PRO A 385 14.70 -1.16 -12.17
CA PRO A 385 13.75 -0.71 -13.20
C PRO A 385 13.54 0.81 -13.13
N VAL A 386 14.47 1.57 -13.73
CA VAL A 386 14.46 3.05 -13.70
C VAL A 386 13.17 3.64 -14.31
N ASN A 387 12.66 3.04 -15.40
CA ASN A 387 11.42 3.48 -16.04
C ASN A 387 10.21 3.35 -15.10
N ALA A 388 10.16 2.29 -14.29
CA ALA A 388 9.13 2.12 -13.27
C ALA A 388 9.28 3.17 -12.15
N CYS A 389 10.50 3.48 -11.71
CA CYS A 389 10.73 4.54 -10.72
C CYS A 389 10.24 5.92 -11.19
N VAL A 390 10.59 6.31 -12.42
CA VAL A 390 10.19 7.61 -12.99
C VAL A 390 8.68 7.65 -13.20
N PHE A 391 8.09 6.58 -13.75
CA PHE A 391 6.64 6.46 -13.89
C PHE A 391 5.92 6.55 -12.54
N CYS A 392 6.43 5.88 -11.50
CA CYS A 392 5.89 5.98 -10.13
C CYS A 392 5.97 7.40 -9.58
N GLY A 393 7.11 8.07 -9.71
CA GLY A 393 7.28 9.45 -9.23
C GLY A 393 6.31 10.42 -9.93
N VAL A 394 6.14 10.27 -11.25
CA VAL A 394 5.19 11.06 -12.04
C VAL A 394 3.74 10.72 -11.67
N VAL A 395 3.38 9.45 -11.53
CA VAL A 395 2.02 9.04 -11.12
C VAL A 395 1.71 9.48 -9.70
N ALA A 396 2.65 9.41 -8.76
CA ALA A 396 2.48 9.94 -7.41
C ALA A 396 2.25 11.46 -7.42
N ALA A 397 2.99 12.20 -8.25
CA ALA A 397 2.79 13.64 -8.43
C ALA A 397 1.44 13.97 -9.11
N LEU A 398 1.02 13.18 -10.10
CA LEU A 398 -0.25 13.35 -10.81
C LEU A 398 -1.47 12.94 -9.97
N ASN A 399 -1.34 11.93 -9.09
CA ASN A 399 -2.42 11.53 -8.17
C ASN A 399 -2.85 12.70 -7.28
N PHE A 400 -1.94 13.60 -6.92
CA PHE A 400 -2.23 14.79 -6.13
C PHE A 400 -3.16 15.79 -6.85
N ILE A 401 -3.08 15.84 -8.19
CA ILE A 401 -3.85 16.75 -9.04
C ILE A 401 -5.12 16.07 -9.57
N GLY A 402 -5.03 14.79 -9.96
CA GLY A 402 -6.05 14.05 -10.69
C GLY A 402 -7.12 13.35 -9.85
N ILE A 403 -6.76 12.79 -8.69
CA ILE A 403 -7.76 12.16 -7.80
C ILE A 403 -8.71 13.21 -7.26
N SER A 404 -8.20 14.40 -6.97
CA SER A 404 -8.98 15.53 -6.45
C SER A 404 -9.95 16.11 -7.51
N SER A 405 -9.62 16.05 -8.80
CA SER A 405 -10.45 16.61 -9.89
C SER A 405 -11.53 15.65 -10.40
N VAL A 406 -11.29 14.33 -10.42
CA VAL A 406 -12.28 13.31 -10.84
C VAL A 406 -13.48 13.21 -9.87
N ILE A 407 -13.31 13.63 -8.61
CA ILE A 407 -14.35 13.58 -7.57
C ILE A 407 -15.37 14.72 -7.71
N VAL A 408 -14.98 15.85 -8.31
CA VAL A 408 -15.87 17.01 -8.51
C VAL A 408 -17.08 16.66 -9.38
N PHE A 409 -16.92 15.70 -10.31
CA PHE A 409 -18.02 15.24 -11.16
C PHE A 409 -18.92 14.19 -10.49
N ALA A 410 -18.50 13.59 -9.36
CA ALA A 410 -19.17 12.47 -8.71
C ALA A 410 -19.82 12.84 -7.36
N SER A 411 -19.42 13.94 -6.72
CA SER A 411 -19.93 14.39 -5.42
C SER A 411 -21.41 14.79 -5.46
N ASP A 412 -21.86 15.38 -6.56
CA ASP A 412 -23.26 15.84 -6.70
C ASP A 412 -24.24 14.66 -6.82
N CYS A 413 -23.79 13.49 -7.30
CA CYS A 413 -24.62 12.29 -7.44
C CYS A 413 -24.80 11.51 -6.12
N LEU A 414 -23.93 11.71 -5.13
CA LEU A 414 -23.97 10.98 -3.86
C LEU A 414 -24.85 11.65 -2.80
N LEU A 415 -25.04 12.98 -2.89
CA LEU A 415 -25.95 13.71 -2.01
C LEU A 415 -27.43 13.32 -2.22
N ASN A 416 -27.77 12.80 -3.40
CA ASN A 416 -29.14 12.49 -3.81
C ASN A 416 -29.65 11.10 -3.36
N LYS A 417 -28.91 10.34 -2.55
CA LYS A 417 -29.32 9.01 -2.01
C LYS A 417 -29.84 8.03 -3.08
N GLU A 418 -29.12 7.93 -4.19
CA GLU A 418 -29.49 7.03 -5.27
C GLU A 418 -29.35 5.53 -4.87
N PRO A 419 -30.34 4.67 -5.20
CA PRO A 419 -30.41 3.27 -4.76
C PRO A 419 -29.26 2.38 -5.28
N TRP A 420 -28.58 2.77 -6.36
CA TRP A 420 -27.47 2.00 -6.91
C TRP A 420 -26.23 1.98 -5.99
N ALA A 421 -26.00 3.03 -5.19
CA ALA A 421 -24.84 3.11 -4.29
C ALA A 421 -24.99 2.20 -3.04
N LEU A 422 -26.22 2.07 -2.53
CA LEU A 422 -26.55 1.10 -1.46
C LEU A 422 -26.46 -0.34 -1.98
N ALA A 423 -26.88 -0.59 -3.23
CA ALA A 423 -26.77 -1.90 -3.87
C ALA A 423 -25.31 -2.33 -4.07
N VAL A 424 -24.41 -1.42 -4.49
CA VAL A 424 -22.98 -1.70 -4.64
C VAL A 424 -22.34 -2.04 -3.29
N THR A 425 -22.71 -1.34 -2.22
CA THR A 425 -22.17 -1.58 -0.86
C THR A 425 -22.63 -2.94 -0.31
N SER A 426 -23.89 -3.32 -0.55
CA SER A 426 -24.42 -4.65 -0.20
C SER A 426 -23.85 -5.80 -1.05
N LEU A 427 -23.55 -5.53 -2.32
CA LEU A 427 -22.89 -6.51 -3.20
C LEU A 427 -21.44 -6.78 -2.78
N MET A 428 -20.72 -5.77 -2.30
CA MET A 428 -19.34 -5.91 -1.83
C MET A 428 -19.26 -6.71 -0.52
N SER A 429 -20.21 -6.54 0.41
CA SER A 429 -20.27 -7.37 1.63
C SER A 429 -20.60 -8.83 1.32
N ALA A 430 -21.47 -9.09 0.34
CA ALA A 430 -21.76 -10.44 -0.15
C ALA A 430 -20.53 -11.10 -0.82
N LEU A 431 -19.76 -10.35 -1.62
CA LEU A 431 -18.52 -10.83 -2.24
C LEU A 431 -17.47 -11.24 -1.19
N ILE A 432 -17.38 -10.54 -0.08
CA ILE A 432 -16.47 -10.87 1.03
C ILE A 432 -16.87 -12.20 1.70
N VAL A 433 -18.16 -12.45 1.90
CA VAL A 433 -18.66 -13.74 2.43
C VAL A 433 -18.41 -14.88 1.44
N ILE A 434 -18.54 -14.63 0.13
CA ILE A 434 -18.21 -15.62 -0.91
C ILE A 434 -16.71 -15.92 -0.91
N LEU A 435 -15.85 -14.91 -0.78
CA LEU A 435 -14.40 -15.08 -0.66
C LEU A 435 -14.02 -15.92 0.57
N LEU A 436 -14.70 -15.70 1.70
CA LEU A 436 -14.57 -16.51 2.91
C LEU A 436 -14.90 -17.98 2.70
N ILE A 437 -16.01 -18.27 2.02
CA ILE A 437 -16.43 -19.64 1.69
C ILE A 437 -15.42 -20.29 0.75
N VAL A 438 -14.91 -19.56 -0.25
CA VAL A 438 -13.89 -20.07 -1.17
C VAL A 438 -12.58 -20.37 -0.46
N ILE A 439 -12.13 -19.51 0.47
CA ILE A 439 -10.94 -19.75 1.31
C ILE A 439 -11.14 -20.99 2.19
N ALA A 440 -12.32 -21.14 2.81
CA ALA A 440 -12.65 -22.31 3.63
C ALA A 440 -12.70 -23.63 2.84
N ARG A 441 -12.90 -23.55 1.51
CA ARG A 441 -12.92 -24.69 0.60
C ARG A 441 -11.58 -24.95 -0.11
N GLN A 442 -10.54 -24.15 0.15
CA GLN A 442 -9.24 -24.37 -0.48
C GLN A 442 -8.53 -25.61 0.12
N PRO A 443 -7.99 -26.50 -0.73
CA PRO A 443 -7.26 -27.68 -0.26
C PRO A 443 -6.00 -27.27 0.49
N GLN A 444 -5.84 -27.80 1.70
CA GLN A 444 -4.68 -27.57 2.56
C GLN A 444 -3.45 -28.27 1.97
N SER A 445 -2.31 -27.58 1.99
CA SER A 445 -1.03 -28.12 1.52
C SER A 445 -0.19 -28.55 2.72
N ASN A 446 0.31 -29.79 2.68
CA ASN A 446 1.08 -30.42 3.76
C ASN A 446 2.58 -30.08 3.76
N ALA A 447 2.97 -28.91 3.25
CA ALA A 447 4.37 -28.49 3.24
C ALA A 447 4.85 -28.14 4.66
N VAL A 448 6.04 -28.62 5.05
CA VAL A 448 6.67 -28.30 6.33
C VAL A 448 7.17 -26.85 6.28
N LEU A 449 6.67 -25.98 7.17
CA LEU A 449 6.91 -24.53 7.18
C LEU A 449 7.89 -24.14 8.29
N ALA A 450 8.73 -23.12 8.03
CA ALA A 450 9.63 -22.54 9.05
C ALA A 450 8.88 -21.72 10.10
N PHE A 451 7.72 -21.15 9.75
CA PHE A 451 6.81 -20.42 10.64
C PHE A 451 5.36 -20.76 10.27
N LYS A 452 4.53 -21.02 11.27
CA LYS A 452 3.10 -21.36 11.12
C LYS A 452 2.29 -20.47 12.04
N VAL A 453 1.19 -19.88 11.53
CA VAL A 453 0.28 -19.09 12.37
C VAL A 453 -0.26 -19.99 13.50
N PRO A 454 -0.22 -19.54 14.76
CA PRO A 454 -0.81 -20.30 15.87
C PRO A 454 -2.34 -20.38 15.69
N MET A 455 -2.97 -21.47 16.13
CA MET A 455 -4.44 -21.59 16.17
C MET A 455 -5.18 -21.34 14.84
N VAL A 456 -4.66 -21.83 13.70
CA VAL A 456 -5.44 -21.90 12.45
C VAL A 456 -6.62 -22.88 12.64
N PRO A 457 -7.87 -22.53 12.28
CA PRO A 457 -8.31 -21.38 11.47
C PRO A 457 -8.80 -20.14 12.24
N LEU A 458 -8.75 -20.13 13.57
CA LEU A 458 -9.33 -19.08 14.40
C LEU A 458 -8.68 -17.71 14.16
N ILE A 459 -7.34 -17.64 14.20
CA ILE A 459 -6.61 -16.35 14.05
C ILE A 459 -6.91 -15.66 12.71
N PRO A 460 -6.79 -16.34 11.54
CA PRO A 460 -7.15 -15.71 10.27
C PRO A 460 -8.61 -15.27 10.18
N ALA A 461 -9.54 -16.07 10.73
CA ALA A 461 -10.97 -15.73 10.71
C ALA A 461 -11.27 -14.50 11.58
N THR A 462 -10.71 -14.43 12.77
CA THR A 462 -10.82 -13.26 13.66
C THR A 462 -10.18 -12.02 13.03
N SER A 463 -8.98 -12.17 12.44
CA SER A 463 -8.31 -11.08 11.72
C SER A 463 -9.21 -10.51 10.64
N LEU A 464 -9.78 -11.37 9.79
CA LEU A 464 -10.65 -10.93 8.71
C LEU A 464 -11.91 -10.23 9.23
N PHE A 465 -12.58 -10.80 10.24
CA PHE A 465 -13.78 -10.21 10.82
C PHE A 465 -13.52 -8.78 11.34
N ILE A 466 -12.44 -8.59 12.10
CA ILE A 466 -12.13 -7.26 12.66
C ILE A 466 -11.70 -6.28 11.56
N ASN A 467 -10.91 -6.71 10.58
CA ASN A 467 -10.54 -5.86 9.45
C ASN A 467 -11.77 -5.41 8.64
N ILE A 468 -12.74 -6.31 8.39
CA ILE A 468 -14.01 -5.94 7.74
C ILE A 468 -14.78 -4.93 8.58
N TYR A 469 -14.85 -5.14 9.90
CA TYR A 469 -15.51 -4.20 10.79
C TYR A 469 -14.86 -2.80 10.74
N LEU A 470 -13.53 -2.72 10.79
CA LEU A 470 -12.82 -1.43 10.69
C LEU A 470 -13.03 -0.75 9.33
N LEU A 471 -13.10 -1.53 8.25
CA LEU A 471 -13.40 -1.01 6.91
C LEU A 471 -14.78 -0.35 6.82
N VAL A 472 -15.77 -0.85 7.58
CA VAL A 472 -17.12 -0.25 7.65
C VAL A 472 -17.13 1.10 8.38
N GLN A 473 -16.17 1.34 9.29
CA GLN A 473 -16.05 2.60 10.04
C GLN A 473 -15.40 3.74 9.25
N ILE A 474 -14.89 3.46 8.04
CA ILE A 474 -14.26 4.46 7.18
C ILE A 474 -15.34 5.30 6.47
N ASP A 475 -15.06 6.59 6.28
CA ASP A 475 -15.99 7.54 5.65
C ASP A 475 -16.41 7.12 4.22
N ARG A 476 -17.66 7.43 3.87
CA ARG A 476 -18.29 7.07 2.59
C ARG A 476 -17.55 7.65 1.39
N LEU A 477 -17.00 8.85 1.53
CA LEU A 477 -16.25 9.48 0.44
C LEU A 477 -14.96 8.71 0.12
N THR A 478 -14.33 8.12 1.12
CA THR A 478 -13.12 7.29 0.96
C THR A 478 -13.41 6.01 0.19
N TRP A 479 -14.56 5.37 0.44
CA TRP A 479 -15.01 4.20 -0.31
C TRP A 479 -15.22 4.50 -1.78
N VAL A 480 -15.87 5.63 -2.08
CA VAL A 480 -16.08 6.08 -3.46
C VAL A 480 -14.74 6.31 -4.16
N ARG A 481 -13.78 6.96 -3.49
CA ARG A 481 -12.42 7.19 -4.02
C ARG A 481 -11.72 5.88 -4.36
N TYR A 482 -11.75 4.92 -3.43
CA TYR A 482 -11.13 3.61 -3.61
C TYR A 482 -11.76 2.84 -4.78
N LEU A 483 -13.11 2.75 -4.81
CA LEU A 483 -13.82 2.01 -5.85
C LEU A 483 -13.60 2.62 -7.25
N THR A 484 -13.61 3.94 -7.38
CA THR A 484 -13.31 4.60 -8.66
C THR A 484 -11.91 4.23 -9.17
N CYS A 485 -10.89 4.26 -8.28
CA CYS A 485 -9.53 3.87 -8.66
C CYS A 485 -9.42 2.38 -9.01
N MET A 486 -10.19 1.52 -8.33
CA MET A 486 -10.26 0.10 -8.65
C MET A 486 -10.94 -0.16 -10.01
N CYS A 487 -11.98 0.60 -10.37
CA CYS A 487 -12.62 0.51 -11.68
C CYS A 487 -11.64 0.81 -12.81
N VAL A 488 -10.79 1.84 -12.66
CA VAL A 488 -9.71 2.13 -13.61
C VAL A 488 -8.76 0.94 -13.74
N GLY A 489 -8.36 0.33 -12.64
CA GLY A 489 -7.54 -0.89 -12.65
C GLY A 489 -8.19 -2.03 -13.41
N VAL A 490 -9.49 -2.30 -13.17
CA VAL A 490 -10.25 -3.34 -13.89
C VAL A 490 -10.26 -3.07 -15.40
N VAL A 491 -10.46 -1.81 -15.82
CA VAL A 491 -10.43 -1.43 -17.24
C VAL A 491 -9.06 -1.72 -17.86
N ILE A 492 -7.97 -1.36 -17.17
CA ILE A 492 -6.59 -1.65 -17.62
C ILE A 492 -6.37 -3.15 -17.76
N TYR A 493 -6.83 -3.95 -16.78
CA TYR A 493 -6.70 -5.40 -16.83
C TYR A 493 -7.46 -6.01 -18.01
N LEU A 494 -8.72 -5.61 -18.24
CA LEU A 494 -9.53 -6.14 -19.33
C LEU A 494 -9.02 -5.71 -20.71
N ALA A 495 -8.53 -4.48 -20.83
CA ALA A 495 -8.01 -3.93 -22.08
C ALA A 495 -6.64 -4.52 -22.45
N TYR A 496 -5.73 -4.66 -21.48
CA TYR A 496 -4.33 -5.04 -21.72
C TYR A 496 -3.95 -6.37 -21.06
N GLY A 497 -4.13 -6.48 -19.74
CA GLY A 497 -3.61 -7.59 -18.93
C GLY A 497 -4.11 -8.97 -19.36
N VAL A 498 -5.41 -9.11 -19.65
CA VAL A 498 -6.02 -10.37 -20.12
C VAL A 498 -5.35 -10.87 -21.41
N TRP A 499 -4.95 -9.95 -22.28
CA TRP A 499 -4.43 -10.27 -23.60
C TRP A 499 -2.94 -10.57 -23.60
N ASN A 500 -2.16 -9.85 -22.78
CA ASN A 500 -0.70 -9.87 -22.79
C ASN A 500 -0.05 -10.71 -21.68
N SER A 501 -0.84 -11.34 -20.79
CA SER A 501 -0.34 -12.23 -19.72
C SER A 501 0.57 -13.34 -20.26
N LYS A 502 1.78 -13.47 -19.70
CA LYS A 502 2.74 -14.53 -20.08
C LYS A 502 2.22 -15.94 -19.76
N GLN A 503 1.40 -16.05 -18.71
CA GLN A 503 0.71 -17.29 -18.34
C GLN A 503 -0.19 -17.82 -19.47
N ARG A 504 -0.77 -16.93 -20.30
CA ARG A 504 -1.57 -17.30 -21.47
C ARG A 504 -0.78 -18.11 -22.50
N GLY A 505 0.50 -17.78 -22.68
CA GLY A 505 1.40 -18.48 -23.60
C GLY A 505 1.79 -19.89 -23.12
N MET A 506 1.71 -20.14 -21.82
CA MET A 506 1.99 -21.44 -21.21
C MET A 506 0.77 -22.38 -21.13
N ASP A 507 -0.44 -21.88 -21.36
CA ASP A 507 -1.69 -22.67 -21.39
C ASP A 507 -1.60 -23.79 -22.45
N PRO A 508 -1.82 -25.08 -22.10
CA PRO A 508 -1.69 -26.22 -23.02
C PRO A 508 -2.47 -26.06 -24.33
N MET A 509 -3.65 -25.45 -24.29
CA MET A 509 -4.48 -25.24 -25.49
C MET A 509 -3.91 -24.14 -26.39
N THR A 510 -3.38 -23.06 -25.81
CA THR A 510 -2.71 -21.99 -26.56
C THR A 510 -1.39 -22.48 -27.13
N ARG A 511 -0.63 -23.30 -26.39
CA ARG A 511 0.57 -23.99 -26.88
C ARG A 511 0.25 -24.95 -28.03
N ARG A 512 -0.81 -25.76 -27.91
CA ARG A 512 -1.28 -26.64 -29.00
C ARG A 512 -1.69 -25.83 -30.23
N HIS A 513 -2.48 -24.78 -30.06
CA HIS A 513 -2.88 -23.90 -31.16
C HIS A 513 -1.68 -23.23 -31.83
N LYS A 514 -0.73 -22.68 -31.05
CA LYS A 514 0.49 -22.06 -31.58
C LYS A 514 1.37 -23.09 -32.29
N LYS A 515 1.49 -24.31 -31.76
CA LYS A 515 2.17 -25.43 -32.45
C LYS A 515 1.48 -25.80 -33.76
N LEU A 516 0.15 -25.92 -33.77
CA LEU A 516 -0.64 -26.24 -34.97
C LEU A 516 -0.51 -25.16 -36.04
N VAL A 517 -0.61 -23.88 -35.66
CA VAL A 517 -0.45 -22.75 -36.59
C VAL A 517 0.99 -22.66 -37.11
N THR A 518 1.99 -22.91 -36.26
CA THR A 518 3.40 -22.92 -36.71
C THR A 518 3.67 -24.11 -37.62
N SER A 519 3.07 -25.28 -37.34
CA SER A 519 3.16 -26.46 -38.19
C SER A 519 2.47 -26.24 -39.54
N ALA A 520 1.29 -25.61 -39.57
CA ALA A 520 0.59 -25.27 -40.80
C ALA A 520 1.38 -24.26 -41.65
N ARG A 521 1.90 -23.19 -41.02
CA ARG A 521 2.73 -22.18 -41.69
C ARG A 521 4.06 -22.76 -42.22
N ASN A 522 4.65 -23.70 -41.49
CA ASN A 522 5.85 -24.40 -41.97
C ASN A 522 5.54 -25.36 -43.11
N GLY A 523 4.35 -26.00 -43.11
CA GLY A 523 3.86 -26.81 -44.21
C GLY A 523 3.59 -26.01 -45.48
N GLU A 524 2.93 -24.85 -45.36
CA GLU A 524 2.70 -23.92 -46.47
C GLU A 524 4.03 -23.40 -47.04
N LYS A 525 4.98 -23.00 -46.18
CA LYS A 525 6.32 -22.59 -46.62
C LYS A 525 7.09 -23.72 -47.32
N ALA A 526 6.93 -24.97 -46.88
CA ALA A 526 7.54 -26.12 -47.54
C ALA A 526 6.94 -26.32 -48.95
N GLN A 527 5.62 -26.21 -49.10
CA GLN A 527 4.94 -26.27 -50.39
C GLN A 527 5.30 -25.09 -51.32
N GLU A 528 5.44 -23.87 -50.80
CA GLU A 528 5.91 -22.71 -51.57
C GLU A 528 7.37 -22.87 -52.04
N LEU A 529 8.24 -23.49 -51.23
CA LEU A 529 9.63 -23.79 -51.60
C LEU A 529 9.73 -24.89 -52.66
N GLU A 530 8.81 -25.84 -52.64
CA GLU A 530 8.68 -26.91 -53.63
C GLU A 530 8.13 -26.38 -54.97
N GLN A 531 7.10 -25.53 -54.94
CA GLN A 531 6.53 -24.88 -56.13
C GLN A 531 7.45 -23.81 -56.75
N SER A 532 8.27 -23.13 -55.95
CA SER A 532 9.25 -22.16 -56.46
C SER A 532 10.51 -22.78 -57.05
N GLY A 533 10.61 -24.12 -57.09
CA GLY A 533 11.77 -24.85 -57.63
C GLY A 533 13.05 -24.66 -56.83
N LYS A 534 12.99 -24.03 -55.65
CA LYS A 534 14.15 -23.74 -54.78
C LYS A 534 14.51 -24.93 -53.89
N LEU A 535 13.62 -25.90 -53.72
CA LEU A 535 13.90 -27.19 -53.10
C LEU A 535 14.55 -28.19 -54.09
N GLY A 536 15.30 -27.69 -55.07
CA GLY A 536 15.94 -28.46 -56.12
C GLY A 536 17.42 -28.12 -56.23
N ARG A 537 18.18 -28.42 -55.18
CA ARG A 537 19.65 -28.61 -55.15
C ARG A 537 20.09 -28.55 -53.69
N LEU A 538 20.29 -29.70 -53.06
CA LEU A 538 21.39 -29.96 -52.14
C LEU A 538 21.54 -31.48 -51.97
N ASP A 539 22.68 -31.92 -52.51
CA ASP A 539 23.49 -33.13 -52.38
C ASP A 539 23.05 -34.51 -52.87
N GLU A 540 23.69 -34.86 -53.99
CA GLU A 540 24.18 -36.18 -54.38
C GLU A 540 24.93 -36.86 -53.20
N ASN A 541 24.22 -37.64 -52.38
CA ASN A 541 24.75 -38.84 -51.74
C ASN A 541 23.57 -39.67 -51.24
N GLY A 542 23.26 -40.72 -52.00
CA GLY A 542 22.03 -41.50 -51.90
C GLY A 542 21.66 -41.95 -50.48
N ALA A 543 20.51 -41.47 -50.01
CA ALA A 543 19.63 -42.17 -49.07
C ALA A 543 18.19 -41.64 -49.24
N PRO A 544 17.15 -42.49 -49.32
CA PRO A 544 15.78 -42.02 -49.48
C PRO A 544 15.28 -41.42 -48.16
N ALA A 545 15.01 -40.11 -48.14
CA ALA A 545 14.33 -39.43 -47.05
C ALA A 545 12.80 -39.63 -47.12
N THR A 546 12.35 -40.88 -47.27
CA THR A 546 10.97 -41.30 -47.05
C THR A 546 10.85 -41.91 -45.66
N HIS A 547 10.99 -41.09 -44.61
CA HIS A 547 10.68 -41.55 -43.24
C HIS A 547 10.08 -40.48 -42.31
N ALA A 548 9.95 -39.22 -42.75
CA ALA A 548 9.40 -38.16 -41.91
C ALA A 548 7.88 -37.89 -42.10
N LEU A 549 7.24 -38.50 -43.09
CA LEU A 549 5.81 -38.29 -43.40
C LEU A 549 4.87 -39.36 -42.79
N SER A 550 5.39 -40.44 -42.22
CA SER A 550 4.56 -41.52 -41.63
C SER A 550 4.23 -41.35 -40.15
N SER A 551 4.88 -40.45 -39.41
CA SER A 551 4.64 -40.28 -37.96
C SER A 551 3.66 -39.17 -37.61
N ALA A 552 3.04 -38.53 -38.61
CA ALA A 552 2.11 -37.40 -38.42
C ALA A 552 0.63 -37.76 -38.64
N PHE A 553 0.32 -38.99 -39.07
CA PHE A 553 -1.04 -39.40 -39.43
C PHE A 553 -1.62 -40.56 -38.60
N ASP A 554 -0.95 -41.02 -37.55
CA ASP A 554 -1.53 -41.99 -36.61
C ASP A 554 -2.29 -41.28 -35.48
N MET A 555 -3.54 -40.91 -35.77
CA MET A 555 -4.57 -40.69 -34.76
C MET A 555 -5.65 -41.77 -34.92
N SER A 556 -5.46 -42.90 -34.24
CA SER A 556 -6.59 -43.75 -33.85
C SER A 556 -7.31 -43.12 -32.65
N PRO A 557 -8.66 -43.14 -32.60
CA PRO A 557 -9.41 -42.65 -31.46
C PRO A 557 -9.36 -43.70 -30.34
N VAL A 558 -8.97 -43.31 -29.14
CA VAL A 558 -9.22 -44.13 -27.94
C VAL A 558 -10.23 -43.36 -27.09
N LEU A 559 -11.37 -44.04 -26.92
CA LEU A 559 -12.51 -43.74 -26.05
C LEU A 559 -12.11 -43.40 -24.61
#